data_AF-A0A127SXJ7-F1
#
_entry.id   AF-A0A127SXJ7-F1
#
_cell.length_a   1.000
_cell.length_b   1.000
_cell.length_c   1.000
_cell.angle_alpha   90.00
_cell.angle_beta   90.00
_cell.angle_gamma   90.00
#
_symmetry.space_group_name_H-M   'P 1'
#
loop_
_entity.id
_entity.type
_entity.pdbx_description
1 polymer ?
#
loop_
_entity_poly.entity_id
_entity_poly.type
_entity_poly.pdbx_seq_one_letter_code
_entity_poly.pdbx_strand_id
1 'polypeptide(L)' 'FKQLVSDALLRVGLDADMYIAVPLSEGVFVIPENERSEGAVLIDTGATHTDVSLVKNAALMDMR' A
#
# COMPACT_ATOMS: atom_id res chain seq x y z
N PHE A 1 -6.96 7.79 -10.69
CA PHE A 1 -7.29 7.58 -9.26
C PHE A 1 -6.78 8.74 -8.40
N LYS A 2 -5.46 9.01 -8.33
CA LYS A 2 -4.87 10.13 -7.56
C LYS A 2 -5.65 11.45 -7.68
N GLN A 3 -5.83 11.96 -8.89
CA GLN A 3 -6.52 13.24 -9.11
C GLN A 3 -7.93 13.29 -8.48
N LEU A 4 -8.69 12.21 -8.62
CA LEU A 4 -10.05 12.12 -8.06
C LEU A 4 -10.03 12.18 -6.52
N VAL A 5 -9.05 11.53 -5.90
CA VAL A 5 -8.85 11.60 -4.45
C VAL A 5 -8.39 13.00 -4.03
N SER A 6 -7.42 13.59 -4.75
CA SER A 6 -6.95 14.96 -4.47
C SER A 6 -8.08 15.97 -4.54
N ASP A 7 -8.91 15.93 -5.58
CA ASP A 7 -10.05 16.82 -5.75
C ASP A 7 -11.08 16.63 -4.63
N ALA A 8 -11.29 15.40 -4.16
CA ALA A 8 -12.19 15.10 -3.04
C ALA A 8 -11.67 15.65 -1.71
N LEU A 9 -10.37 15.52 -1.44
CA LEU A 9 -9.73 16.07 -0.25
C LEU A 9 -9.77 17.60 -0.23
N LEU A 10 -9.51 18.24 -1.38
CA LEU A 10 -9.57 19.70 -1.49
C LEU A 10 -10.95 20.27 -1.19
N ARG A 11 -12.04 19.55 -1.54
CA ARG A 11 -13.41 19.96 -1.21
C ARG A 11 -13.70 20.02 0.28
N VAL A 12 -12.92 19.31 1.09
CA VAL A 12 -13.01 19.33 2.56
C VAL A 12 -11.87 20.11 3.22
N GLY A 13 -11.09 20.86 2.42
CA GLY A 13 -9.98 21.69 2.92
C GLY A 13 -8.73 20.91 3.32
N LEU A 14 -8.57 19.68 2.82
CA LEU A 14 -7.38 18.86 3.01
C LEU A 14 -6.53 18.85 1.74
N ASP A 15 -5.21 18.95 1.92
CA ASP A 15 -4.23 18.72 0.86
C ASP A 15 -3.29 17.58 1.30
N ALA A 16 -2.97 16.69 0.37
CA ALA A 16 -2.13 15.55 0.64
C ALA A 16 -0.81 15.70 -0.10
N ASP A 17 0.28 15.81 0.67
CA ASP A 17 1.63 16.02 0.15
C ASP A 17 2.16 14.81 -0.65
N MET A 18 1.70 13.60 -0.30
CA MET A 18 2.17 12.35 -0.90
C MET A 18 1.05 11.32 -1.03
N TYR A 19 1.15 10.49 -2.07
CA TYR A 19 0.29 9.34 -2.29
C TYR A 19 1.18 8.10 -2.41
N ILE A 20 0.91 7.10 -1.59
CA ILE A 20 1.63 5.83 -1.62
C ILE A 20 0.64 4.70 -1.94
N ALA A 21 1.11 3.67 -2.66
CA ALA A 21 0.28 2.50 -2.93
C ALA A 21 0.04 1.72 -1.63
N VAL A 22 -1.21 1.27 -1.44
CA VAL A 22 -1.62 0.45 -0.28
C VAL A 22 -0.68 -0.72 -0.02
N PRO A 23 -0.36 -1.61 -0.99
CA PRO A 23 0.48 -2.77 -0.72
C PRO A 23 1.93 -2.41 -0.34
N LEU A 24 2.43 -1.25 -0.79
CA LEU A 24 3.72 -0.74 -0.34
C LEU A 24 3.66 -0.26 1.12
N SER A 25 2.60 0.45 1.48
CA SER A 25 2.39 0.94 2.83
C SER A 25 2.20 -0.20 3.84
N GLU A 26 1.38 -1.19 3.51
CA GLU A 26 1.06 -2.32 4.38
C GLU A 26 2.26 -3.25 4.53
N GLY A 27 2.99 -3.50 3.43
CA GLY A 27 4.26 -4.17 3.50
C GLY A 27 5.20 -3.50 4.51
N VAL A 28 5.12 -2.17 4.64
CA VAL A 28 5.93 -1.39 5.57
C VAL A 28 5.42 -1.38 7.02
N PHE A 29 4.13 -1.58 7.27
CA PHE A 29 3.54 -1.48 8.62
C PHE A 29 3.14 -2.82 9.23
N VAL A 30 2.90 -3.85 8.42
CA VAL A 30 2.36 -5.15 8.85
C VAL A 30 3.46 -6.21 8.97
N ILE A 31 4.37 -6.28 7.98
CA ILE A 31 5.39 -7.34 7.92
C ILE A 31 6.53 -6.97 8.88
N PRO A 32 6.92 -7.81 9.85
CA PRO A 32 8.06 -7.54 10.73
C PRO A 32 9.34 -7.21 9.94
N GLU A 33 10.16 -6.29 10.45
CA GLU A 33 11.32 -5.76 9.70
C GLU A 33 12.31 -6.86 9.30
N ASN A 34 12.54 -7.85 10.17
CA ASN A 34 13.39 -9.00 9.91
C ASN A 34 12.83 -9.96 8.84
N GLU A 35 11.51 -10.01 8.65
CA GLU A 35 10.87 -10.87 7.65
C GLU A 35 10.75 -10.17 6.28
N ARG A 36 10.64 -8.85 6.31
CA ARG A 36 10.52 -8.02 5.10
C ARG A 36 11.79 -7.97 4.26
N SER A 37 12.96 -8.25 4.86
CA SER A 37 14.23 -8.34 4.16
C SER A 37 14.37 -9.66 3.38
N GLU A 38 13.93 -10.78 3.96
CA GLU A 38 14.06 -12.10 3.35
C GLU A 38 13.07 -12.31 2.19
N GLY A 39 11.86 -11.77 2.35
CA GLY A 39 10.79 -11.85 1.38
C GLY A 39 9.52 -12.38 2.02
N ALA A 40 8.39 -11.77 1.68
CA ALA A 40 7.10 -12.07 2.26
C ALA A 40 5.98 -11.89 1.23
N VAL A 41 4.88 -12.61 1.44
CA VAL A 41 3.64 -12.43 0.69
C VAL A 41 2.64 -11.74 1.60
N LEU A 42 2.13 -10.60 1.16
CA LEU A 42 1.02 -9.91 1.80
C LEU A 42 -0.28 -10.31 1.09
N ILE A 43 -1.26 -10.75 1.87
CA ILE A 43 -2.61 -11.06 1.40
C ILE A 43 -3.54 -10.08 2.10
N ASP A 44 -3.94 -9.02 1.41
CA ASP A 44 -4.91 -8.05 1.92
C ASP A 44 -6.32 -8.52 1.56
N THR A 45 -7.06 -9.01 2.56
CA THR A 45 -8.43 -9.49 2.37
C THR A 45 -9.44 -8.39 2.68
N GLY A 46 -9.58 -7.45 1.75
CA GLY A 46 -10.56 -6.37 1.82
C GLY A 46 -12.01 -6.83 1.61
N ALA A 47 -12.96 -5.91 1.84
CA ALA A 47 -14.40 -6.20 1.73
C ALA A 47 -14.88 -6.43 0.28
N THR A 48 -14.20 -5.88 -0.72
CA THR A 48 -14.63 -5.92 -2.13
C THR A 48 -13.68 -6.70 -3.03
N HIS A 49 -12.44 -6.91 -2.61
CA HIS A 49 -11.39 -7.59 -3.36
C HIS A 49 -10.34 -8.11 -2.39
N THR A 50 -9.50 -9.03 -2.88
CA THR A 50 -8.31 -9.51 -2.17
C THR A 50 -7.12 -9.27 -3.06
N ASP A 51 -6.14 -8.52 -2.55
CA ASP A 51 -4.90 -8.24 -3.25
C ASP A 51 -3.79 -9.17 -2.74
N VAL A 52 -2.97 -9.68 -3.65
CA VAL A 52 -1.81 -10.50 -3.30
C VAL A 52 -0.54 -9.80 -3.75
N SER A 53 0.33 -9.46 -2.81
CA SER A 53 1.56 -8.70 -3.06
C SER A 53 2.80 -9.44 -2.62
N LEU A 54 3.84 -9.41 -3.45
CA LEU A 54 5.17 -9.92 -3.13
C LEU A 54 6.05 -8.77 -2.67
N VAL A 55 6.58 -8.88 -1.45
CA VAL A 55 7.47 -7.89 -0.85
C VAL A 55 8.83 -8.51 -0.61
N LYS A 56 9.91 -7.80 -0.92
CA LYS A 56 11.29 -8.21 -0.60
C LYS A 56 12.17 -6.99 -0.41
N ASN A 57 13.09 -7.03 0.55
CA ASN A 57 13.95 -5.88 0.90
C ASN A 57 13.15 -4.59 1.13
N ALA A 58 11.98 -4.69 1.78
CA ALA A 58 11.05 -3.58 1.97
C ALA A 58 10.54 -2.89 0.69
N ALA A 59 10.65 -3.55 -0.48
CA ALA A 59 10.13 -3.08 -1.74
C ALA A 59 8.99 -3.98 -2.25
N LEU A 60 8.00 -3.38 -2.90
CA LEU A 60 6.98 -4.10 -3.64
C LEU A 60 7.59 -4.62 -4.95
N MET A 61 7.57 -5.95 -5.11
CA MET A 61 8.18 -6.64 -6.24
C MET A 61 7.16 -6.98 -7.32
N ASP A 62 5.97 -7.42 -6.91
CA ASP A 62 4.86 -7.79 -7.79
C ASP A 62 3.53 -7.69 -7.03
N MET A 63 2.42 -7.53 -7.76
CA MET A 63 1.07 -7.50 -7.21
C MET A 63 0.05 -8.08 -8.18
N ARG A 64 -0.97 -8.75 -7.65
CA ARG A 64 -2.06 -9.36 -8.43
C ARG A 64 -3.41 -9.18 -7.79
#